data_AF-A0AA39MW38-F1
#
_entry.id   AF-A0AA39MW38-F1
#
_cell.length_a   1.000
_cell.length_b   1.000
_cell.length_c   1.000
_cell.angle_alpha   90.00
_cell.angle_beta   90.00
_cell.angle_gamma   90.00
#
_symmetry.space_group_name_H-M   'P 1'
#
loop_
_entity.id
_entity.type
_entity.pdbx_description
1 polymer ?
#
loop_
_entity_poly.entity_id
_entity_poly.type
_entity_poly.pdbx_seq_one_letter_code
_entity_poly.pdbx_strand_id
1 'polypeptide(L)'
;MVWSSAQPKNVGWMVERAFGQHVDKLKLVWTRDQMGLSKAEYGRKTQTTKDLSRVWASLGDFNGKNTILLDDSPSKARLQPYNHVCVEEYTRSAQGAAEKGDDLVAKMGSLSLGVDDDDETLLAVIGILDCIKSEDDVAKWVEGGRLSSGKVAEVSQWYTNPDILRDWAKLGKQALDALPQAESVAV
;
A
#
# COMPACT_ATOMS: atom_id res chain seq x y z
N MET A 1 0.86 -9.54 1.04
CA MET A 1 -0.59 -9.81 0.89
C MET A 1 -1.19 -8.66 0.11
N VAL A 2 -2.21 -8.93 -0.72
CA VAL A 2 -3.06 -7.89 -1.32
C VAL A 2 -4.44 -7.97 -0.67
N TRP A 3 -5.03 -6.83 -0.29
CA TRP A 3 -6.42 -6.74 0.13
C TRP A 3 -7.13 -5.62 -0.62
N SER A 4 -8.02 -5.94 -1.54
CA SER A 4 -8.74 -4.96 -2.36
C SER A 4 -10.22 -4.88 -1.99
N SER A 5 -10.81 -3.68 -2.05
CA SER A 5 -12.26 -3.46 -1.91
C SER A 5 -13.04 -3.76 -3.19
N ALA A 6 -12.35 -4.07 -4.28
CA ALA A 6 -12.91 -4.47 -5.56
C ALA A 6 -13.40 -5.93 -5.54
N GLN A 7 -14.33 -6.24 -6.44
CA GLN A 7 -14.85 -7.60 -6.59
C GLN A 7 -13.78 -8.55 -7.17
N PRO A 8 -13.87 -9.86 -6.90
CA PRO A 8 -12.85 -10.84 -7.30
C PRO A 8 -12.42 -10.76 -8.77
N LYS A 9 -13.40 -10.61 -9.67
CA LYS A 9 -13.15 -10.51 -11.13
C LYS A 9 -12.20 -9.37 -11.53
N ASN A 10 -12.15 -8.30 -10.74
CA ASN A 10 -11.30 -7.15 -11.01
C ASN A 10 -9.91 -7.31 -10.38
N VAL A 11 -9.78 -8.07 -9.28
CA VAL A 11 -8.53 -8.15 -8.51
C VAL A 11 -7.52 -9.07 -9.20
N GLY A 12 -7.97 -10.17 -9.81
CA GLY A 12 -7.07 -11.17 -10.42
C GLY A 12 -6.08 -10.55 -11.41
N TRP A 13 -6.59 -9.87 -12.44
CA TRP A 13 -5.74 -9.24 -13.46
C TRP A 13 -4.87 -8.10 -12.90
N MET A 14 -5.35 -7.35 -11.89
CA MET A 14 -4.57 -6.30 -11.23
C MET A 14 -3.35 -6.89 -10.50
N VAL A 15 -3.55 -8.00 -9.79
CA VAL A 15 -2.49 -8.69 -9.05
C VAL A 15 -1.47 -9.29 -10.01
N GLU A 16 -1.91 -9.98 -11.06
CA GLU A 16 -1.03 -10.52 -12.09
C GLU A 16 -0.17 -9.44 -12.74
N ARG A 17 -0.76 -8.28 -13.02
CA ARG A 17 -0.04 -7.19 -13.68
C ARG A 17 0.90 -6.42 -12.76
N ALA A 18 0.54 -6.25 -11.49
CA ALA A 18 1.36 -5.53 -10.52
C ALA A 18 2.53 -6.38 -10.00
N PHE A 19 2.33 -7.68 -9.80
CA PHE A 19 3.32 -8.57 -9.18
C PHE A 19 4.00 -9.52 -10.17
N GLY A 20 3.41 -9.77 -11.35
CA GLY A 20 4.02 -10.59 -12.40
C GLY A 20 4.46 -11.97 -11.91
N GLN A 21 5.73 -12.30 -12.13
CA GLN A 21 6.34 -13.55 -11.67
C GLN A 21 6.43 -13.69 -10.13
N HIS A 22 6.07 -12.67 -9.36
CA HIS A 22 6.11 -12.67 -7.89
C HIS A 22 4.74 -12.83 -7.24
N VAL A 23 3.68 -13.11 -8.01
CA VAL A 23 2.33 -13.38 -7.47
C VAL A 23 2.34 -14.55 -6.48
N ASP A 24 3.13 -15.58 -6.75
CA ASP A 24 3.32 -16.76 -5.91
C ASP A 24 3.93 -16.45 -4.53
N LYS A 25 4.64 -15.32 -4.40
CA LYS A 25 5.18 -14.84 -3.12
C LYS A 25 4.12 -14.22 -2.21
N LEU A 26 2.92 -13.93 -2.71
CA LEU A 26 1.83 -13.38 -1.90
C LEU A 26 1.17 -14.47 -1.04
N LYS A 27 1.32 -14.40 0.28
CA LYS A 27 0.64 -15.31 1.22
C LYS A 27 -0.89 -15.32 1.08
N LEU A 28 -1.49 -14.18 0.73
CA LEU A 28 -2.93 -13.99 0.59
C LEU A 28 -3.25 -12.91 -0.45
N VAL A 29 -4.35 -13.12 -1.16
CA VAL A 29 -5.04 -12.14 -2.00
C VAL A 29 -6.51 -12.12 -1.59
N TRP A 30 -6.91 -11.06 -0.89
CA TRP A 30 -8.29 -10.84 -0.46
C TRP A 30 -8.96 -9.75 -1.28
N THR A 31 -10.25 -9.92 -1.49
CA THR A 31 -11.10 -9.05 -2.29
C THR A 31 -12.31 -8.61 -1.46
N ARG A 32 -13.31 -7.99 -2.10
CA ARG A 32 -14.52 -7.49 -1.46
C ARG A 32 -15.29 -8.55 -0.66
N ASP A 33 -15.24 -9.80 -1.07
CA ASP A 33 -15.90 -10.93 -0.40
C ASP A 33 -15.30 -11.24 0.98
N GLN A 34 -14.01 -10.95 1.21
CA GLN A 34 -13.39 -11.05 2.54
C GLN A 34 -13.58 -9.79 3.39
N MET A 35 -14.43 -8.82 3.02
CA MET A 35 -14.68 -7.61 3.83
C MET A 35 -15.80 -7.76 4.87
N GLY A 36 -16.50 -8.90 4.89
CA GLY A 36 -17.56 -9.15 5.89
C GLY A 36 -18.83 -8.34 5.63
N LEU A 37 -19.06 -8.00 4.35
CA LEU A 37 -20.23 -7.26 3.91
C LEU A 37 -21.47 -8.16 3.89
N SER A 38 -22.62 -7.61 4.22
CA SER A 38 -23.90 -8.26 3.94
C SER A 38 -24.12 -8.38 2.42
N LYS A 39 -25.03 -9.27 2.01
CA LYS A 39 -25.44 -9.41 0.59
C LYS A 39 -25.89 -8.06 0.00
N ALA A 40 -26.57 -7.24 0.80
CA ALA A 40 -27.07 -5.93 0.37
C ALA A 40 -25.94 -4.90 0.18
N GLU A 41 -24.86 -4.95 0.97
CA GLU A 41 -23.71 -4.05 0.86
C GLU A 41 -22.73 -4.49 -0.24
N TYR A 42 -22.66 -5.79 -0.50
CA TYR A 42 -21.73 -6.36 -1.47
C TYR A 42 -21.94 -5.76 -2.88
N GLY A 43 -23.20 -5.58 -3.31
CA GLY A 43 -23.55 -5.11 -4.65
C GLY A 43 -23.52 -3.60 -4.89
N ARG A 44 -23.20 -2.78 -3.89
CA ARG A 44 -23.25 -1.30 -3.99
C ARG A 44 -21.98 -0.64 -3.48
N LYS A 45 -21.79 0.64 -3.82
CA LYS A 45 -20.74 1.47 -3.21
C LYS A 45 -21.06 1.62 -1.72
N THR A 46 -20.17 1.13 -0.87
CA THR A 46 -20.34 1.14 0.59
C THR A 46 -18.96 1.30 1.20
N GLN A 47 -18.88 2.06 2.29
CA GLN A 47 -17.66 2.20 3.06
C GLN A 47 -17.24 0.81 3.59
N THR A 48 -16.02 0.43 3.30
CA THR A 48 -15.47 -0.87 3.71
C THR A 48 -14.47 -0.69 4.83
N THR A 49 -14.27 -1.73 5.63
CA THR A 49 -13.23 -1.77 6.65
C THR A 49 -12.45 -3.06 6.55
N LYS A 50 -11.13 -2.94 6.66
CA LYS A 50 -10.15 -4.00 6.60
C LYS A 50 -9.76 -4.39 8.02
N ASP A 51 -10.58 -5.25 8.63
CA ASP A 51 -10.32 -5.77 9.96
C ASP A 51 -9.11 -6.74 9.97
N LEU A 52 -7.96 -6.26 10.44
CA LEU A 52 -6.72 -7.04 10.46
C LEU A 52 -6.81 -8.27 11.37
N SER A 53 -7.72 -8.31 12.35
CA SER A 53 -7.93 -9.49 13.19
C SER A 53 -8.28 -10.74 12.39
N ARG A 54 -8.94 -10.56 11.24
CA ARG A 54 -9.26 -11.65 10.31
C ARG A 54 -8.02 -12.17 9.61
N VAL A 55 -7.11 -11.29 9.23
CA VAL A 55 -5.83 -11.66 8.60
C VAL A 55 -4.97 -12.44 9.59
N TRP A 56 -4.90 -11.95 10.83
CA TRP A 56 -4.18 -12.59 11.92
C TRP A 56 -4.72 -14.00 12.21
N ALA A 57 -6.05 -14.14 12.29
CA ALA A 57 -6.68 -15.44 12.44
C ALA A 57 -6.40 -16.40 11.26
N SER A 58 -6.22 -15.87 10.04
CA SER A 58 -5.95 -16.68 8.85
C SER A 58 -4.48 -17.09 8.68
N LEU A 59 -3.53 -16.30 9.19
CA LEU A 59 -2.09 -16.53 8.99
C LEU A 59 -1.33 -16.98 10.25
N GLY A 60 -1.92 -16.85 11.45
CA GLY A 60 -1.39 -17.37 12.71
C GLY A 60 -0.21 -16.60 13.31
N ASP A 61 0.79 -16.25 12.50
CA ASP A 61 2.06 -15.65 12.94
C ASP A 61 2.04 -14.12 13.03
N PHE A 62 0.87 -13.51 12.81
CA PHE A 62 0.71 -12.06 12.73
C PHE A 62 -0.24 -11.53 13.79
N ASN A 63 0.04 -10.32 14.27
CA ASN A 63 -0.79 -9.57 15.19
C ASN A 63 -0.52 -8.06 15.04
N GLY A 64 -1.08 -7.23 15.93
CA GLY A 64 -0.90 -5.78 15.92
C GLY A 64 0.55 -5.30 16.03
N LYS A 65 1.49 -6.12 16.52
CA LYS A 65 2.89 -5.71 16.68
C LYS A 65 3.73 -5.87 15.43
N ASN A 66 3.28 -6.65 14.45
CA ASN A 66 4.10 -6.98 13.26
C ASN A 66 3.30 -6.87 11.94
N THR A 67 2.18 -6.15 11.94
CA THR A 67 1.33 -5.97 10.76
C THR A 67 1.13 -4.49 10.47
N ILE A 68 1.37 -4.06 9.23
CA ILE A 68 0.98 -2.73 8.75
C ILE A 68 0.04 -2.89 7.55
N LEU A 69 -1.04 -2.11 7.55
CA LEU A 69 -1.93 -1.86 6.43
C LEU A 69 -1.44 -0.59 5.71
N LEU A 70 -1.11 -0.72 4.44
CA LEU A 70 -0.89 0.40 3.52
C LEU A 70 -2.19 0.65 2.75
N ASP A 71 -2.79 1.80 2.93
CA ASP A 71 -4.07 2.15 2.29
C ASP A 71 -4.26 3.67 2.26
N ASP A 72 -5.00 4.20 1.29
CA ASP A 72 -5.27 5.64 1.11
C ASP A 72 -6.35 6.20 2.05
N SER A 73 -7.09 5.32 2.73
CA SER A 73 -8.29 5.71 3.47
C SER A 73 -8.18 5.32 4.95
N PRO A 74 -8.06 6.29 5.89
CA PRO A 74 -8.05 6.00 7.33
C PRO A 74 -9.28 5.21 7.79
N SER A 75 -10.42 5.45 7.13
CA SER A 75 -11.68 4.77 7.44
C SER A 75 -11.65 3.25 7.22
N LYS A 76 -10.77 2.75 6.35
CA LYS A 76 -10.59 1.31 6.12
C LYS A 76 -9.81 0.66 7.27
N ALA A 77 -8.95 1.40 7.95
CA ALA A 77 -8.15 0.91 9.07
C ALA A 77 -8.76 1.21 10.45
N ARG A 78 -10.00 1.71 10.51
CA ARG A 78 -10.62 2.24 11.75
C ARG A 78 -10.61 1.31 12.97
N LEU A 79 -10.50 -0.01 12.77
CA LEU A 79 -10.46 -0.99 13.86
C LEU A 79 -9.05 -1.22 14.42
N GLN A 80 -8.01 -0.87 13.65
CA GLN A 80 -6.60 -0.94 14.04
C GLN A 80 -5.85 0.29 13.49
N PRO A 81 -6.18 1.52 13.95
CA PRO A 81 -5.68 2.77 13.38
C PRO A 81 -4.15 2.90 13.48
N TYR A 82 -3.53 2.33 14.51
CA TYR A 82 -2.07 2.34 14.68
C TYR A 82 -1.35 1.29 13.84
N ASN A 83 -2.09 0.41 13.16
CA ASN A 83 -1.54 -0.51 12.18
C ASN A 83 -1.67 0.03 10.75
N HIS A 84 -1.86 1.34 10.58
CA HIS A 84 -2.10 1.96 9.28
C HIS A 84 -1.01 2.96 8.94
N VAL A 85 -0.47 2.83 7.74
CA VAL A 85 0.29 3.89 7.08
C VAL A 85 -0.59 4.40 5.95
N CYS A 86 -1.17 5.58 6.15
CA CYS A 86 -2.00 6.23 5.15
C CYS A 86 -1.11 6.76 4.03
N VAL A 87 -1.41 6.41 2.77
CA VAL A 87 -0.67 6.92 1.60
C VAL A 87 -1.55 7.88 0.82
N GLU A 88 -0.95 8.77 0.04
CA GLU A 88 -1.71 9.64 -0.84
C GLU A 88 -2.53 8.82 -1.85
N GLU A 89 -3.76 9.25 -2.13
CA GLU A 89 -4.55 8.65 -3.19
C GLU A 89 -3.87 8.90 -4.54
N TYR A 90 -3.56 7.83 -5.27
CA TYR A 90 -3.03 7.97 -6.61
C TYR A 90 -4.11 8.53 -7.55
N THR A 91 -3.99 9.80 -7.91
CA THR A 91 -4.86 10.44 -8.91
C THR A 91 -4.14 10.55 -10.25
N ARG A 92 -4.81 10.11 -11.32
CA ARG A 92 -4.27 10.15 -12.69
C ARG A 92 -3.93 11.57 -13.17
N SER A 93 -4.43 12.61 -12.49
CA SER A 93 -4.12 14.02 -12.72
C SER A 93 -2.66 14.40 -12.50
N ALA A 94 -1.87 13.59 -11.78
CA ALA A 94 -0.42 13.81 -11.67
C ALA A 94 0.33 13.55 -13.00
N GLN A 95 -0.31 12.89 -13.98
CA GLN A 95 0.20 12.74 -15.35
C GLN A 95 -0.94 12.87 -16.37
N GLY A 96 -1.35 14.11 -16.66
CA GLY A 96 -2.08 14.45 -17.88
C GLY A 96 -3.52 13.94 -18.03
N ALA A 97 -4.47 14.87 -17.88
CA ALA A 97 -5.85 14.89 -18.39
C ALA A 97 -6.78 13.68 -18.11
N ALA A 98 -7.92 14.02 -17.49
CA ALA A 98 -9.06 13.15 -17.28
C ALA A 98 -9.66 12.61 -18.59
N GLU A 99 -9.71 11.29 -18.78
CA GLU A 99 -10.61 10.67 -19.75
C GLU A 99 -11.20 9.34 -19.24
N LYS A 100 -12.47 9.14 -19.64
CA LYS A 100 -13.46 8.21 -19.08
C LYS A 100 -13.00 6.74 -19.06
N GLY A 101 -13.42 6.06 -17.99
CA GLY A 101 -13.23 4.63 -17.79
C GLY A 101 -14.06 3.80 -18.75
N ASP A 102 -13.39 3.17 -19.70
CA ASP A 102 -13.68 1.80 -20.15
C ASP A 102 -12.50 1.15 -20.93
N ASP A 103 -11.35 1.82 -21.00
CA ASP A 103 -10.17 1.34 -21.75
C ASP A 103 -8.94 1.15 -20.85
N LEU A 104 -9.10 0.40 -19.76
CA LEU A 104 -8.01 0.08 -18.83
C LEU A 104 -7.06 -0.99 -19.41
N VAL A 105 -7.54 -1.85 -20.30
CA VAL A 105 -6.78 -3.02 -20.80
C VAL A 105 -5.88 -2.64 -21.99
N ALA A 106 -6.34 -1.81 -22.93
CA ALA A 106 -5.51 -1.44 -24.09
C ALA A 106 -4.44 -0.40 -23.73
N LYS A 107 -4.74 0.55 -22.84
CA LYS A 107 -3.79 1.63 -22.49
C LYS A 107 -2.66 1.22 -21.56
N MET A 108 -2.82 0.14 -20.79
CA MET A 108 -1.74 -0.29 -19.90
C MET A 108 -0.54 -0.86 -20.67
N GLY A 109 -0.75 -1.38 -21.88
CA GLY A 109 0.33 -1.79 -22.79
C GLY A 109 1.09 -0.63 -23.46
N SER A 110 0.60 0.60 -23.36
CA SER A 110 1.17 1.80 -24.00
C SER A 110 1.61 2.88 -23.00
N LEU A 111 1.56 2.59 -21.69
CA LEU A 111 2.19 3.46 -20.68
C LEU A 111 3.70 3.39 -20.88
N SER A 112 4.24 4.32 -21.68
CA SER A 112 5.59 4.79 -21.44
C SER A 112 5.56 5.39 -20.05
N LEU A 113 5.95 4.60 -19.05
CA LEU A 113 6.40 5.14 -17.78
C LEU A 113 7.35 6.26 -18.16
N GLY A 114 7.04 7.49 -17.76
CA GLY A 114 8.02 8.57 -17.78
C GLY A 114 9.12 8.12 -16.84
N VAL A 115 10.07 7.37 -17.40
CA VAL A 115 11.34 7.04 -16.78
C VAL A 115 12.06 8.36 -16.71
N ASP A 116 12.04 9.02 -15.54
CA ASP A 116 13.12 9.88 -15.05
C ASP A 116 12.80 10.63 -13.73
N ASP A 117 11.65 10.40 -13.08
CA ASP A 117 11.47 10.79 -11.67
C ASP A 117 10.81 9.63 -10.89
N ASP A 118 11.52 9.04 -9.94
CA ASP A 118 10.98 7.99 -9.08
C ASP A 118 9.74 8.54 -8.34
N ASP A 119 8.67 7.75 -8.22
CA ASP A 119 7.49 8.16 -7.44
C ASP A 119 7.90 8.39 -5.97
N GLU A 120 7.99 9.65 -5.57
CA GLU A 120 8.46 10.06 -4.23
C GLU A 120 7.64 9.40 -3.11
N THR A 121 6.35 9.17 -3.33
CA THR A 121 5.48 8.51 -2.33
C THR A 121 5.85 7.05 -2.17
N LEU A 122 6.09 6.32 -3.27
CA LEU A 122 6.51 4.92 -3.19
C LEU A 122 7.91 4.78 -2.61
N LEU A 123 8.85 5.69 -2.96
CA LEU A 123 10.15 5.74 -2.30
C LEU A 123 9.98 5.99 -0.79
N ALA A 124 9.15 6.94 -0.40
CA ALA A 124 8.90 7.22 1.02
C ALA A 124 8.33 6.01 1.76
N VAL A 125 7.39 5.28 1.15
CA VAL A 125 6.87 4.03 1.69
C VAL A 125 7.98 3.00 1.89
N ILE A 126 8.91 2.85 0.93
CA ILE A 126 10.08 1.96 1.08
C ILE A 126 10.90 2.38 2.31
N GLY A 127 11.18 3.67 2.49
CA GLY A 127 11.94 4.18 3.64
C GLY A 127 11.24 3.92 4.98
N ILE A 128 9.93 4.14 5.04
CA ILE A 128 9.11 3.83 6.21
C ILE A 128 9.17 2.34 6.53
N LEU A 129 8.97 1.47 5.54
CA LEU A 129 9.01 0.02 5.72
C LEU A 129 10.40 -0.47 6.13
N ASP A 130 11.46 0.12 5.58
CA ASP A 130 12.85 -0.22 5.93
C ASP A 130 13.16 0.08 7.40
N CYS A 131 12.60 1.17 7.93
CA CYS A 131 12.72 1.51 9.35
C CYS A 131 11.86 0.59 10.23
N ILE A 132 10.58 0.44 9.90
CA ILE A 132 9.61 -0.31 10.73
C ILE A 132 9.95 -1.82 10.78
N LYS A 133 10.62 -2.39 9.78
CA LYS A 133 10.94 -3.83 9.75
C LYS A 133 11.80 -4.31 10.94
N SER A 134 12.49 -3.39 11.62
CA SER A 134 13.37 -3.69 12.76
C SER A 134 12.70 -3.41 14.11
N GLU A 135 11.45 -2.95 14.12
CA GLU A 135 10.72 -2.59 15.34
C GLU A 135 9.98 -3.79 15.94
N ASP A 136 10.02 -3.92 17.27
CA ASP A 136 9.33 -5.00 18.00
C ASP A 136 7.80 -4.81 18.06
N ASP A 137 7.33 -3.57 17.92
CA ASP A 137 5.91 -3.19 18.03
C ASP A 137 5.60 -2.04 17.06
N VAL A 138 5.23 -2.40 15.83
CA VAL A 138 4.94 -1.43 14.77
C VAL A 138 3.76 -0.53 15.10
N ALA A 139 2.77 -1.01 15.87
CA ALA A 139 1.63 -0.20 16.27
C ALA A 139 2.06 0.92 17.22
N LYS A 140 2.88 0.61 18.23
CA LYS A 140 3.44 1.64 19.12
C LYS A 140 4.34 2.62 18.38
N TRP A 141 5.07 2.15 17.38
CA TRP A 141 5.91 3.02 16.55
C TRP A 141 5.07 4.06 15.81
N VAL A 142 3.96 3.65 15.18
CA VAL A 142 3.03 4.57 14.51
C VAL A 142 2.32 5.48 15.52
N GLU A 143 1.82 4.93 16.63
CA GLU A 143 1.16 5.68 17.71
C GLU A 143 2.08 6.77 18.29
N GLY A 144 3.38 6.48 18.42
CA GLY A 144 4.40 7.43 18.87
C GLY A 144 4.70 8.56 17.88
N GLY A 145 3.95 8.68 16.78
CA GLY A 145 4.07 9.75 15.80
C GLY A 145 5.30 9.67 14.91
N ARG A 146 5.95 8.50 14.82
CA ARG A 146 7.22 8.37 14.08
C ARG A 146 7.11 8.62 12.58
N LEU A 147 5.93 8.42 12.00
CA LEU A 147 5.64 8.79 10.60
C LEU A 147 5.91 10.27 10.31
N SER A 148 5.80 11.15 11.30
CA SER A 148 6.07 12.57 11.12
C SER A 148 7.56 12.92 11.04
N SER A 149 8.46 11.94 11.14
CA SER A 149 9.92 12.14 11.13
C SER A 149 10.40 13.19 12.14
N GLY A 150 9.77 13.25 13.32
CA GLY A 150 10.09 14.21 14.37
C GLY A 150 9.55 15.64 14.16
N LYS A 151 8.78 15.86 13.08
CA LYS A 151 8.13 17.14 12.77
C LYS A 151 6.67 17.13 13.24
N VAL A 152 6.06 18.31 13.32
CA VAL A 152 4.62 18.43 13.60
C VAL A 152 3.85 18.14 12.32
N ALA A 153 3.20 16.99 12.25
CA ALA A 153 2.28 16.62 11.17
C ALA A 153 1.20 15.67 11.68
N GLU A 154 0.05 15.66 11.03
CA GLU A 154 -0.95 14.63 11.28
C GLU A 154 -0.44 13.29 10.74
N VAL A 155 -0.47 12.25 11.58
CA VAL A 155 0.04 10.91 11.23
C VAL A 155 -0.67 10.35 9.99
N SER A 156 -1.96 10.64 9.81
CA SER A 156 -2.74 10.17 8.65
C SER A 156 -2.44 10.94 7.35
N GLN A 157 -1.67 12.02 7.42
CA GLN A 157 -1.38 12.92 6.30
C GLN A 157 0.11 13.28 6.22
N TRP A 158 1.00 12.39 6.69
CA TRP A 158 2.45 12.64 6.73
C TRP A 158 3.03 13.09 5.38
N TYR A 159 2.47 12.58 4.28
CA TYR A 159 2.86 12.89 2.91
C TYR A 159 2.53 14.33 2.47
N THR A 160 1.65 15.04 3.18
CA THR A 160 1.28 16.44 2.84
C THR A 160 2.36 17.44 3.22
N ASN A 161 3.30 17.06 4.10
CA ASN A 161 4.46 17.87 4.42
C ASN A 161 5.62 17.47 3.49
N PRO A 162 6.05 18.34 2.55
CA PRO A 162 7.05 17.99 1.55
C PRO A 162 8.40 17.63 2.15
N ASP A 163 8.76 18.19 3.31
CA ASP A 163 10.02 17.84 3.95
C ASP A 163 9.95 16.47 4.64
N ILE A 164 8.78 16.07 5.16
CA ILE A 164 8.60 14.70 5.70
C ILE A 164 8.64 13.69 4.56
N LEU A 165 7.92 13.96 3.46
CA LEU A 165 7.91 13.12 2.27
C LEU A 165 9.33 12.93 1.70
N ARG A 166 10.06 14.03 1.51
CA ARG A 166 11.44 14.00 0.99
C ARG A 166 12.41 13.25 1.89
N ASP A 167 12.30 13.42 3.22
CA ASP A 167 13.16 12.72 4.18
C ASP A 167 12.94 11.19 4.09
N TRP A 168 11.68 10.75 4.03
CA TRP A 168 11.36 9.34 3.84
C TRP A 168 11.78 8.83 2.46
N ALA A 169 11.54 9.59 1.39
CA ALA A 169 11.92 9.19 0.04
C ALA A 169 13.44 9.00 -0.09
N LYS A 170 14.24 9.87 0.54
CA LYS A 170 15.69 9.74 0.63
C LYS A 170 16.09 8.43 1.33
N LEU A 171 15.48 8.11 2.47
CA LEU A 171 15.73 6.85 3.18
C LEU A 171 15.32 5.64 2.34
N GLY A 172 14.21 5.74 1.61
CA GLY A 172 13.75 4.68 0.72
C GLY A 172 14.70 4.42 -0.45
N LYS A 173 15.23 5.48 -1.06
CA LYS A 173 16.25 5.34 -2.10
C LYS A 173 17.50 4.66 -1.57
N GLN A 174 17.97 5.06 -0.39
CA GLN A 174 19.11 4.42 0.27
C GLN A 174 18.86 2.93 0.58
N ALA A 175 17.67 2.60 1.08
CA ALA A 175 17.28 1.21 1.34
C ALA A 175 17.24 0.38 0.05
N LEU A 176 16.72 0.95 -1.05
CA LEU A 176 16.66 0.30 -2.35
C LEU A 176 18.07 0.07 -2.92
N ASP A 177 18.96 1.07 -2.85
CA ASP A 177 20.34 0.98 -3.32
C ASP A 177 21.16 -0.04 -2.51
N ALA A 178 20.80 -0.28 -1.24
CA ALA A 178 21.43 -1.25 -0.37
C ALA A 178 20.93 -2.69 -0.56
N LEU A 179 19.85 -2.91 -1.33
CA LEU A 179 19.40 -4.28 -1.62
C LEU A 179 20.47 -5.01 -2.43
N PRO A 180 20.67 -6.32 -2.18
CA PRO A 180 21.49 -7.14 -3.05
C PRO A 180 20.97 -7.00 -4.48
N GLN A 181 21.84 -6.62 -5.41
CA GLN A 181 21.50 -6.66 -6.83
C GLN A 181 21.10 -8.09 -7.16
N ALA A 182 19.88 -8.26 -7.70
CA ALA A 182 19.40 -9.58 -8.06
C ALA A 182 20.43 -10.23 -8.99
N GLU A 183 20.88 -11.45 -8.65
CA GLU A 183 21.68 -12.23 -9.59
C GLU A 183 20.91 -12.30 -10.89
N SER A 184 21.52 -11.82 -11.98
CA SER A 184 20.92 -11.94 -13.31
C SER A 184 20.68 -13.42 -13.55
N VAL A 185 19.43 -13.87 -13.47
CA VAL A 185 19.05 -15.19 -13.93
C VAL A 185 19.26 -15.16 -15.44
N ALA A 186 20.40 -15.67 -15.89
CA ALA A 186 20.65 -15.93 -17.29
C ALA A 186 19.54 -16.87 -17.77
N VAL A 187 18.71 -16.35 -18.68
CA VAL A 187 17.72 -17.13 -19.43
C VAL A 187 18.44 -18.04 -20.42
#